data_AF-A0A5B9HYM1-F1
#
_entry.id   AF-A0A5B9HYM1-F1
#
_cell.length_a   1.000
_cell.length_b   1.000
_cell.length_c   1.000
_cell.angle_alpha   90.00
_cell.angle_beta   90.00
_cell.angle_gamma   90.00
#
_symmetry.space_group_name_H-M   'P 1'
#
loop_
_entity.id
_entity.type
_entity.pdbx_description
1 polymer ?
#
loop_
_entity_poly.entity_id
_entity_poly.type
_entity_poly.pdbx_seq_one_letter_code
_entity_poly.pdbx_strand_id
1 'polypeptide(L)' 'MNTIAELRKEKLISQEKLAAKVGLSRTYISEIENNKKQPNVKLAIKIAKVLGTSVESIFSPSCKL' A
#
# COMPACT_ATOMS: atom_id res chain seq x y z
N MET A 1 -2.14 -6.67 -9.33
CA MET A 1 -3.32 -5.90 -8.85
C MET A 1 -3.20 -5.82 -7.33
N ASN A 2 -3.52 -4.68 -6.74
CA ASN A 2 -3.48 -4.47 -5.30
C ASN A 2 -4.75 -3.76 -4.80
N THR A 3 -5.07 -3.92 -3.53
CA THR A 3 -6.29 -3.37 -2.88
C THR A 3 -5.96 -2.23 -1.91
N ILE A 4 -4.78 -1.61 -2.02
CA ILE A 4 -4.31 -0.57 -1.09
C ILE A 4 -5.29 0.58 -1.01
N ALA A 5 -5.78 1.07 -2.17
CA ALA A 5 -6.67 2.21 -2.22
C ALA A 5 -8.02 1.94 -1.53
N GLU A 6 -8.54 0.71 -1.63
CA GLU A 6 -9.80 0.28 -1.02
C GLU A 6 -9.66 0.22 0.50
N LEU A 7 -8.69 -0.55 0.99
CA LEU A 7 -8.39 -0.70 2.42
C LEU A 7 -8.05 0.63 3.09
N ARG A 8 -7.34 1.50 2.37
CA ARG A 8 -7.01 2.85 2.85
C ARG A 8 -8.27 3.70 3.03
N LYS A 9 -9.22 3.64 2.09
CA LYS A 9 -10.49 4.38 2.17
C LYS A 9 -11.39 3.85 3.27
N GLU A 10 -11.49 2.53 3.44
CA GLU A 10 -12.22 1.90 4.55
C GLU A 10 -11.72 2.38 5.92
N LYS A 11 -10.41 2.62 6.04
CA LYS A 11 -9.78 3.13 7.26
C LYS A 11 -9.77 4.66 7.39
N LEU A 12 -10.40 5.38 6.45
CA LEU A 12 -10.42 6.85 6.41
C LEU A 12 -9.00 7.46 6.43
N ILE A 13 -8.06 6.80 5.75
CA ILE A 13 -6.66 7.25 5.62
C ILE A 13 -6.50 7.95 4.27
N SER A 14 -5.83 9.10 4.22
CA SER A 14 -5.45 9.74 2.94
C SER A 14 -4.15 9.14 2.40
N GLN A 15 -3.87 9.28 1.10
CA GLN A 15 -2.58 8.85 0.53
C GLN A 15 -1.41 9.53 1.25
N GLU A 16 -1.54 10.82 1.59
CA GLU A 16 -0.56 11.58 2.36
C GLU A 16 -0.28 10.94 3.74
N LYS A 17 -1.35 10.56 4.45
CA LYS A 17 -1.25 9.95 5.77
C LYS A 17 -0.64 8.54 5.72
N LEU A 18 -0.97 7.76 4.70
CA LEU A 18 -0.32 6.46 4.47
C LEU A 18 1.17 6.65 4.16
N ALA A 19 1.49 7.59 3.26
CA ALA A 19 2.86 7.90 2.85
C ALA A 19 3.72 8.33 4.05
N ALA A 20 3.22 9.24 4.89
CA ALA A 20 3.90 9.66 6.11
C ALA A 20 4.18 8.49 7.07
N LYS A 21 3.21 7.57 7.25
CA LYS A 21 3.37 6.41 8.13
C LYS A 21 4.39 5.38 7.64
N VAL A 22 4.61 5.27 6.32
CA VAL A 22 5.57 4.32 5.75
C VAL A 22 6.92 4.96 5.38
N GLY A 23 7.01 6.29 5.46
CA GLY A 23 8.21 7.08 5.17
C GLY A 23 8.43 7.30 3.68
N LEU A 24 7.36 7.57 2.93
CA LEU A 24 7.39 7.80 1.48
C LEU A 24 6.67 9.09 1.10
N SER A 25 6.78 9.48 -0.18
CA SER A 25 5.98 10.55 -0.75
C SER A 25 4.57 10.07 -1.11
N ARG A 26 3.60 10.99 -1.08
CA ARG A 26 2.23 10.74 -1.59
C ARG A 26 2.23 10.18 -3.01
N THR A 27 3.10 10.72 -3.88
CA THR A 27 3.24 10.27 -5.27
C THR A 27 3.66 8.81 -5.35
N TYR A 28 4.60 8.37 -4.50
CA TYR A 28 5.01 6.96 -4.46
C TYR A 28 3.85 6.04 -4.08
N ILE A 29 3.04 6.42 -3.08
CA ILE A 29 1.82 5.67 -2.72
C ILE A 29 0.84 5.62 -3.89
N SER A 30 0.62 6.76 -4.56
CA SER A 30 -0.24 6.83 -5.74
C SER A 30 0.25 5.91 -6.87
N GLU A 31 1.55 5.87 -7.14
CA GLU A 31 2.13 4.96 -8.14
C GLU A 31 1.91 3.49 -7.79
N ILE A 32 2.01 3.12 -6.51
CA ILE A 32 1.69 1.75 -6.07
C ILE A 32 0.20 1.46 -6.25
N GLU A 33 -0.69 2.34 -5.76
CA GLU A 33 -2.15 2.16 -5.86
C GLU A 33 -2.60 1.99 -7.32
N ASN A 34 -1.91 2.66 -8.25
CA ASN A 34 -2.18 2.56 -9.69
C ASN A 34 -1.38 1.46 -10.41
N ASN A 35 -0.73 0.55 -9.69
CA ASN A 35 0.12 -0.53 -10.21
C ASN A 35 1.27 -0.06 -11.14
N LYS A 36 1.64 1.22 -11.08
CA LYS A 36 2.78 1.79 -11.82
C LYS A 36 4.11 1.43 -11.17
N LYS A 37 4.09 1.11 -9.87
CA LYS A 37 5.27 0.74 -9.09
C LYS A 37 4.97 -0.42 -8.17
N GLN A 38 5.92 -1.35 -8.09
CA GLN A 38 5.86 -2.45 -7.14
C GLN A 38 6.66 -2.09 -5.88
N PRO A 39 6.07 -2.22 -4.69
CA PRO A 39 6.80 -2.06 -3.45
C PRO A 39 7.69 -3.28 -3.21
N ASN A 40 8.84 -3.09 -2.57
CA ASN A 40 9.60 -4.24 -2.06
C ASN A 40 8.88 -4.90 -0.86
N VAL A 41 9.26 -6.14 -0.54
CA VAL A 41 8.71 -6.91 0.60
C VAL A 41 8.67 -6.10 1.91
N LYS A 42 9.74 -5.37 2.23
CA LYS A 42 9.82 -4.56 3.46
C LYS A 42 8.76 -3.46 3.49
N LEU A 43 8.53 -2.80 2.35
CA LEU A 43 7.50 -1.77 2.20
C LEU A 43 6.09 -2.39 2.21
N ALA A 44 5.90 -3.53 1.56
CA ALA A 44 4.64 -4.25 1.58
C ALA A 44 4.21 -4.59 3.02
N ILE A 45 5.14 -5.10 3.85
CA ILE A 45 4.92 -5.36 5.28
C ILE A 45 4.56 -4.08 6.04
N LYS A 46 5.23 -2.95 5.76
CA LYS A 46 4.90 -1.67 6.41
C LYS A 46 3.49 -1.20 6.05
N ILE A 47 3.11 -1.28 4.78
CA ILE A 47 1.77 -0.90 4.30
C ILE A 47 0.73 -1.80 4.98
N ALA A 48 0.95 -3.12 5.01
CA ALA A 48 0.08 -4.09 5.67
C ALA A 48 -0.13 -3.76 7.16
N LYS A 49 0.94 -3.43 7.88
CA LYS A 49 0.86 -2.98 9.29
C LYS A 49 0.03 -1.72 9.46
N VAL A 50 0.23 -0.70 8.61
CA VAL A 50 -0.53 0.56 8.68
C VAL A 50 -2.01 0.33 8.36
N LEU A 51 -2.28 -0.52 7.37
CA LEU A 51 -3.62 -0.92 6.96
C LEU A 51 -4.18 -2.05 7.82
N GLY A 52 -3.51 -2.47 8.90
CA GLY A 52 -3.96 -3.49 9.84
C GLY A 52 -4.50 -4.76 9.17
N THR A 53 -3.79 -5.27 8.17
CA THR A 53 -4.12 -6.49 7.44
C THR A 53 -2.83 -7.24 7.06
N SER A 54 -2.92 -8.35 6.34
CA SER A 54 -1.75 -9.10 5.85
C SER A 54 -1.30 -8.62 4.46
N VAL A 55 -0.09 -8.99 4.06
CA VAL A 55 0.45 -8.65 2.73
C VAL A 55 -0.36 -9.35 1.64
N GLU A 56 -0.77 -10.59 1.89
CA GLU A 56 -1.55 -11.45 1.00
C GLU A 56 -2.96 -10.89 0.75
N SER A 57 -3.55 -10.21 1.74
CA SER A 57 -4.83 -9.50 1.58
C SER A 57 -4.71 -8.25 0.71
N ILE A 58 -3.51 -7.67 0.60
CA ILE A 58 -3.25 -6.45 -0.16
C ILE A 58 -2.82 -6.76 -1.60
N PHE A 59 -1.92 -7.73 -1.76
CA PHE A 59 -1.27 -8.06 -3.01
C PHE A 59 -1.69 -9.46 -3.44
N SER A 60 -2.41 -9.56 -4.56
CA SER A 60 -2.79 -10.85 -5.13
C SER A 60 -1.56 -11.66 -5.57
N PRO A 61 -1.64 -12.99 -5.69
CA PRO A 61 -0.50 -13.85 -6.08
C PRO A 61 0.17 -13.49 -7.42
N SER A 62 -0.54 -12.77 -8.30
CA SER A 62 0.00 -12.25 -9.57
C SER A 62 0.81 -10.97 -9.42
N CYS A 63 0.85 -10.36 -8.23
CA CYS A 63 1.65 -9.18 -7.93
C CYS A 63 3.06 -9.60 -7.49
N LYS A 64 4.08 -9.15 -8.22
CA LYS A 64 5.48 -9.31 -7.79
C LYS A 64 5.83 -8.24 -6.75
N LEU A 65 6.65 -8.61 -5.77
CA LEU A 65 7.12 -7.79 -4.63
C LEU A 65 8.66 -7.76 -4.61
#